data_AF-A0A9D6D1B1-F1
#
_entry.id   AF-A0A9D6D1B1-F1
#
_cell.length_a   1.000
_cell.length_b   1.000
_cell.length_c   1.000
_cell.angle_alpha   90.00
_cell.angle_beta   90.00
_cell.angle_gamma   90.00
#
_symmetry.space_group_name_H-M   'P 1'
#
loop_
_entity.id
_entity.type
_entity.pdbx_description
1 polymer ?
#
loop_
_entity_poly.entity_id
_entity_poly.type
_entity_poly.pdbx_seq_one_letter_code
_entity_poly.pdbx_strand_id
1 'polypeptide(L)'
;MTIKVNDSKSVSSTSKKKKTSGAAKSGEGSFASMIDSASATGAAEATTSLSSVGGVAPRVYEDAIGDDVPRDARGRSSYLLEKLDDLQKDILAGDPTVALEKIRHALATEAIDRNELPPKVRALMDEIDMRASVEIAKAEVGKKRSV
;
A
#
# COMPACT_ATOMS: atom_id res chain seq x y z
N MET A 1 -33.01 25.31 33.05
CA MET A 1 -32.90 23.87 33.32
C MET A 1 -31.41 23.51 33.27
N THR A 2 -30.76 23.33 34.42
CA THR A 2 -29.30 23.13 34.51
C THR A 2 -29.01 21.64 34.65
N ILE A 3 -28.34 21.05 33.66
CA ILE A 3 -27.87 19.67 33.73
C ILE A 3 -26.56 19.66 34.53
N LYS A 4 -26.62 19.19 35.77
CA LYS A 4 -25.43 18.76 36.52
C LYS A 4 -25.18 17.30 36.16
N VAL A 5 -24.03 17.03 35.55
CA VAL A 5 -23.55 15.65 35.33
C VAL A 5 -22.57 15.37 36.46
N ASN A 6 -22.93 14.46 37.36
CA ASN A 6 -22.03 13.90 38.37
C ASN A 6 -21.99 12.37 38.17
N ASP A 7 -20.90 11.77 38.68
CA ASP A 7 -20.56 10.34 38.66
C ASP A 7 -19.67 9.87 37.51
N SER A 8 -18.38 10.24 37.63
CA SER A 8 -17.27 9.46 37.10
C SER A 8 -17.18 8.11 37.82
N LYS A 9 -17.79 7.06 37.26
CA LYS A 9 -17.56 5.69 37.74
C LYS A 9 -16.14 5.25 37.41
N SER A 10 -15.39 4.95 38.47
CA SER A 10 -14.04 4.42 38.45
C SER A 10 -13.93 3.16 37.58
N VAL A 11 -12.96 3.12 36.69
CA VAL A 11 -12.56 1.88 36.02
C VAL A 11 -11.94 0.94 37.06
N SER A 12 -12.51 -0.26 37.15
CA SER A 12 -12.06 -1.35 38.03
C SER A 12 -10.60 -1.70 37.75
N SER A 13 -9.78 -1.64 38.80
CA SER A 13 -8.38 -2.09 38.83
C SER A 13 -8.27 -3.55 38.39
N THR A 14 -7.47 -3.83 37.36
CA THR A 14 -7.09 -5.20 37.00
C THR A 14 -6.04 -5.72 37.97
N SER A 15 -6.33 -6.89 38.54
CA SER A 15 -5.51 -7.57 39.55
C SER A 15 -4.11 -7.88 39.01
N LYS A 16 -3.07 -7.39 39.70
CA LYS A 16 -1.65 -7.70 39.43
C LYS A 16 -1.43 -9.23 39.44
N LYS A 17 -1.10 -9.83 38.30
CA LYS A 17 -0.56 -11.20 38.26
C LYS A 17 0.89 -11.21 38.75
N LYS A 18 1.12 -12.13 39.68
CA LYS A 18 2.35 -12.39 40.43
C LYS A 18 3.51 -12.73 39.48
N LYS A 19 4.64 -12.02 39.65
CA LYS A 19 5.93 -12.26 39.00
C LYS A 19 6.46 -13.64 39.43
N THR A 20 6.62 -14.58 38.49
CA THR A 20 7.49 -15.75 38.68
C THR A 20 8.84 -15.44 38.08
N SER A 21 9.83 -15.33 38.95
CA SER A 21 11.25 -15.22 38.64
C SER A 21 11.72 -16.46 37.87
N GLY A 22 12.08 -16.26 36.60
CA GLY A 22 12.84 -17.22 35.80
C GLY A 22 13.76 -16.41 34.90
N ALA A 23 14.92 -16.02 35.43
CA ALA A 23 15.98 -15.44 34.62
C ALA A 23 16.55 -16.56 33.74
N ALA A 24 16.33 -16.47 32.43
CA ALA A 24 17.14 -17.13 31.43
C ALA A 24 17.51 -16.09 30.37
N LYS A 25 18.75 -15.61 30.47
CA LYS A 25 19.48 -14.95 29.40
C LYS A 25 19.71 -16.00 28.30
N SER A 26 19.05 -15.85 27.16
CA SER A 26 19.39 -16.48 25.87
C SER A 26 18.45 -15.82 24.87
N GLY A 27 18.92 -14.92 24.02
CA GLY A 27 19.80 -15.28 22.92
C GLY A 27 19.04 -14.88 21.66
N GLU A 28 19.42 -13.72 21.16
CA GLU A 28 19.29 -13.26 19.78
C GLU A 28 19.27 -14.44 18.78
N GLY A 29 18.07 -14.87 18.37
CA GLY A 29 17.93 -16.05 17.51
C GLY A 29 16.55 -16.22 16.88
N SER A 30 15.49 -15.59 17.39
CA SER A 30 14.14 -15.86 16.89
C SER A 30 13.82 -15.22 15.54
N PHE A 31 14.51 -14.16 15.11
CA PHE A 31 14.25 -13.52 13.81
C PHE A 31 15.19 -14.03 12.71
N ALA A 32 16.48 -14.18 13.03
CA ALA A 32 17.48 -14.71 12.10
C ALA A 32 17.17 -16.15 11.67
N SER A 33 16.71 -17.01 12.60
CA SER A 33 16.31 -18.38 12.26
C SER A 33 15.03 -18.47 11.43
N MET A 34 14.17 -17.44 11.44
CA MET A 34 13.01 -17.37 10.55
C MET A 34 13.40 -16.92 9.13
N ILE A 35 14.40 -16.05 8.99
CA ILE A 35 14.98 -15.65 7.71
C ILE A 35 15.70 -16.83 7.02
N ASP A 36 16.43 -17.65 7.77
CA ASP A 36 17.12 -18.84 7.24
C ASP A 36 16.15 -19.95 6.85
N SER A 37 14.94 -19.98 7.44
CA SER A 37 13.88 -20.89 7.00
C SER A 37 13.17 -20.45 5.71
N ALA A 38 13.33 -19.19 5.29
CA ALA A 38 12.73 -18.66 4.06
C ALA A 38 13.60 -18.89 2.82
N SER A 39 14.90 -19.14 2.99
CA SER A 39 15.85 -19.41 1.89
C SER A 39 15.84 -20.87 1.41
N ALA A 40 15.03 -21.75 2.01
CA ALA A 40 14.93 -23.16 1.66
C ALA A 40 13.60 -23.54 0.97
N THR A 41 12.96 -22.62 0.24
CA THR A 41 11.82 -22.96 -0.61
C THR A 41 12.34 -23.34 -2.00
N GLY A 42 12.22 -24.63 -2.31
CA GLY A 42 12.82 -25.29 -3.47
C GLY A 42 12.33 -24.80 -4.84
N ALA A 43 13.14 -25.20 -5.82
CA ALA A 43 13.00 -25.02 -7.26
C ALA A 43 11.57 -24.85 -7.77
N ALA A 44 11.34 -23.77 -8.53
CA ALA A 44 10.16 -23.60 -9.35
C ALA A 44 10.13 -24.70 -10.42
N GLU A 45 9.14 -25.60 -10.34
CA GLU A 45 8.75 -26.44 -11.46
C GLU A 45 8.22 -25.54 -12.59
N ALA A 46 8.69 -25.83 -13.80
CA ALA A 46 8.32 -25.12 -15.01
C ALA A 46 6.81 -25.18 -15.21
N THR A 47 6.15 -24.02 -15.15
CA THR A 47 4.73 -23.89 -15.48
C THR A 47 4.50 -24.26 -16.94
N THR A 48 3.65 -25.28 -17.10
CA THR A 48 3.09 -25.75 -18.37
C THR A 48 2.43 -24.59 -19.11
N SER A 49 2.69 -24.51 -20.42
CA SER A 49 2.21 -23.48 -21.33
C SER A 49 0.75 -23.09 -21.13
N LEU A 50 0.51 -21.89 -20.60
CA LEU A 50 -0.81 -21.27 -20.64
C LEU A 50 -1.14 -20.95 -22.10
N SER A 51 -2.24 -21.54 -22.56
CA SER A 51 -2.86 -21.26 -23.85
C SER A 51 -3.13 -19.76 -24.01
N SER A 52 -2.76 -19.23 -25.16
CA SER A 52 -2.88 -17.83 -25.57
C SER A 52 -4.27 -17.26 -25.26
N VAL A 53 -4.35 -16.37 -24.26
CA VAL A 53 -5.50 -15.50 -24.07
C VAL A 53 -5.58 -14.58 -25.29
N GLY A 54 -6.75 -14.61 -25.95
CA GLY A 54 -7.02 -13.90 -27.19
C GLY A 54 -6.65 -12.41 -27.15
N GLY A 55 -6.17 -11.93 -28.29
CA GLY A 55 -5.51 -10.65 -28.49
C GLY A 55 -6.17 -9.47 -27.80
N VAL A 56 -5.46 -8.92 -26.83
CA VAL A 56 -5.65 -7.54 -26.39
C VAL A 56 -5.11 -6.68 -27.51
N ALA A 57 -5.98 -5.90 -28.17
CA ALA A 57 -5.56 -4.95 -29.19
C ALA A 57 -4.43 -4.05 -28.61
N PRO A 58 -3.30 -3.90 -29.31
CA PRO A 58 -2.24 -3.00 -28.86
C PRO A 58 -2.79 -1.57 -28.94
N ARG A 59 -3.18 -1.02 -27.80
CA ARG A 59 -3.37 0.43 -27.68
C ARG A 59 -1.98 1.03 -27.80
N VAL A 60 -1.78 1.78 -28.88
CA VAL A 60 -0.61 2.65 -29.06
C VAL A 60 -0.59 3.59 -27.87
N TYR A 61 0.37 3.38 -26.98
CA TYR A 61 0.74 4.38 -25.99
C TYR A 61 1.54 5.43 -26.76
N GLU A 62 0.87 6.52 -27.11
CA GLU A 62 1.51 7.71 -27.68
C GLU A 62 2.43 8.29 -26.59
N ASP A 63 3.68 7.83 -26.59
CA ASP A 63 4.75 8.37 -25.75
C ASP A 63 5.16 9.73 -26.33
N ALA A 64 4.49 10.78 -25.88
CA ALA A 64 4.82 12.15 -26.21
C ALA A 64 5.12 12.91 -24.92
N ILE A 65 6.36 12.74 -24.43
CA ILE A 65 7.16 13.72 -23.64
C ILE A 65 6.27 14.71 -22.87
N GLY A 66 5.63 14.16 -21.84
CA GLY A 66 4.65 14.82 -21.00
C GLY A 66 3.95 13.69 -20.26
N ASP A 67 4.25 13.54 -18.97
CA ASP A 67 3.75 12.47 -18.08
C ASP A 67 2.24 12.70 -17.83
N ASP A 68 1.42 12.64 -18.89
CA ASP A 68 -0.01 12.91 -18.83
C ASP A 68 -0.70 11.64 -18.34
N VAL A 69 -1.47 11.80 -17.27
CA VAL A 69 -2.21 10.72 -16.62
C VAL A 69 -3.20 10.16 -17.66
N PRO A 70 -3.23 8.83 -17.91
CA PRO A 70 -4.12 8.31 -18.95
C PRO A 70 -5.58 8.68 -18.70
N ARG A 71 -6.30 9.02 -19.77
CA ARG A 71 -7.68 9.53 -19.71
C ARG A 71 -8.75 8.45 -19.73
N ASP A 72 -8.36 7.19 -19.81
CA ASP A 72 -9.28 6.06 -19.69
C ASP A 72 -9.12 5.36 -18.34
N ALA A 73 -10.22 4.81 -17.82
CA ALA A 73 -10.26 4.23 -16.47
C ALA A 73 -9.21 3.13 -16.26
N ARG A 74 -9.04 2.25 -17.26
CA ARG A 74 -8.08 1.16 -17.18
C ARG A 74 -6.65 1.70 -17.22
N GLY A 75 -6.34 2.57 -18.18
CA GLY A 75 -5.02 3.20 -18.29
C GLY A 75 -4.63 3.93 -17.01
N ARG A 76 -5.51 4.77 -16.45
CA ARG A 76 -5.25 5.51 -15.21
C ARG A 76 -5.03 4.57 -14.03
N SER A 77 -5.87 3.54 -13.90
CA SER A 77 -5.72 2.53 -12.85
C SER A 77 -4.36 1.85 -12.92
N SER A 78 -3.99 1.38 -14.11
CA SER A 78 -2.71 0.70 -14.35
C SER A 78 -1.52 1.61 -14.09
N TYR A 79 -1.59 2.87 -14.55
CA TYR A 79 -0.57 3.88 -14.28
C TYR A 79 -0.37 4.07 -12.76
N LEU A 80 -1.46 4.26 -12.00
CA LEU A 80 -1.36 4.47 -10.55
C LEU A 80 -0.75 3.25 -9.84
N LEU A 81 -1.14 2.04 -10.25
CA LEU A 81 -0.59 0.78 -9.71
C LEU A 81 0.90 0.64 -10.02
N GLU A 82 1.34 0.99 -11.22
CA GLU A 82 2.76 0.98 -11.60
C GLU A 82 3.55 1.98 -10.75
N LYS A 83 3.06 3.20 -10.56
CA LYS A 83 3.75 4.17 -9.71
C LYS A 83 3.78 3.77 -8.24
N LEU A 84 2.78 3.02 -7.75
CA LEU A 84 2.83 2.43 -6.41
C LEU A 84 3.91 1.34 -6.30
N ASP A 85 4.10 0.53 -7.34
CA ASP A 85 5.18 -0.46 -7.40
C ASP A 85 6.56 0.22 -7.48
N ASP A 86 6.69 1.29 -8.27
CA ASP A 86 7.90 2.11 -8.31
C ASP A 86 8.21 2.73 -6.94
N LEU A 87 7.20 3.27 -6.25
CA LEU A 87 7.37 3.78 -4.88
C LEU A 87 7.86 2.69 -3.92
N GLN A 88 7.37 1.46 -4.05
CA GLN A 88 7.86 0.34 -3.25
C GLN A 88 9.35 0.07 -3.52
N LYS A 89 9.77 0.08 -4.79
CA LYS A 89 11.19 -0.10 -5.16
C LYS A 89 12.06 1.03 -4.61
N ASP A 90 11.60 2.28 -4.73
CA ASP A 90 12.29 3.46 -4.20
C ASP A 90 12.51 3.33 -2.68
N ILE A 91 11.46 2.95 -1.94
CA ILE A 91 11.53 2.74 -0.48
C ILE A 91 12.52 1.63 -0.12
N LEU A 92 12.54 0.53 -0.88
CA LEU A 92 13.47 -0.58 -0.64
C LEU A 92 14.93 -0.22 -0.97
N ALA A 93 15.13 0.63 -1.98
CA ALA A 93 16.44 1.16 -2.36
C ALA A 93 16.94 2.23 -1.37
N GLY A 94 16.05 2.90 -0.64
CA GLY A 94 16.38 3.93 0.34
C GLY A 94 16.62 5.32 -0.26
N ASP A 95 16.23 5.55 -1.52
CA ASP A 95 16.54 6.75 -2.32
C ASP A 95 15.28 7.22 -3.12
N PRO A 96 15.29 8.36 -3.85
CA PRO A 96 14.17 9.31 -3.83
C PRO A 96 12.91 8.95 -4.61
N THR A 97 11.81 9.45 -4.05
CA THR A 97 10.40 9.15 -4.28
C THR A 97 9.78 9.91 -5.46
N VAL A 98 10.42 9.92 -6.64
CA VAL A 98 9.81 10.53 -7.84
C VAL A 98 8.42 9.94 -8.10
N ALA A 99 8.26 8.64 -7.82
CA ALA A 99 6.98 7.96 -7.86
C ALA A 99 5.90 8.64 -6.99
N LEU A 100 6.26 9.17 -5.82
CA LEU A 100 5.31 9.80 -4.90
C LEU A 100 4.75 11.12 -5.46
N GLU A 101 5.57 11.91 -6.15
CA GLU A 101 5.09 13.11 -6.84
C GLU A 101 4.17 12.75 -8.02
N LYS A 102 4.51 11.71 -8.77
CA LYS A 102 3.66 11.21 -9.87
C LYS A 102 2.32 10.68 -9.37
N ILE A 103 2.29 9.95 -8.26
CA ILE A 103 1.04 9.49 -7.64
C ILE A 103 0.20 10.70 -7.20
N ARG A 104 0.80 11.71 -6.56
CA ARG A 104 0.09 12.95 -6.18
C ARG A 104 -0.52 13.64 -7.39
N HIS A 105 0.25 13.75 -8.47
CA HIS A 105 -0.23 14.33 -9.72
C HIS A 105 -1.44 13.54 -10.26
N ALA A 106 -1.33 12.21 -10.36
CA ALA A 106 -2.40 11.36 -10.86
C ALA A 106 -3.68 11.33 -10.00
N LEU A 107 -3.56 11.58 -8.69
CA LEU A 107 -4.72 11.74 -7.81
C LEU A 107 -5.37 13.14 -7.94
N ALA A 108 -4.57 14.18 -8.20
CA ALA A 108 -5.06 15.54 -8.40
C ALA A 108 -5.68 15.74 -9.79
N THR A 109 -5.26 14.98 -10.79
CA THR A 109 -5.77 15.08 -12.15
C THR A 109 -7.14 14.44 -12.28
N GLU A 110 -8.14 15.25 -12.60
CA GLU A 110 -9.51 14.82 -12.90
C GLU A 110 -9.63 14.43 -14.38
N ALA A 111 -8.95 13.34 -14.77
CA ALA A 111 -8.86 12.90 -16.16
C ALA A 111 -10.11 12.14 -16.66
N ILE A 112 -11.03 11.76 -15.77
CA ILE A 112 -12.10 10.79 -16.05
C ILE A 112 -13.40 11.23 -15.37
N ASP A 113 -14.50 11.26 -16.12
CA ASP A 113 -15.84 11.41 -15.55
C ASP A 113 -16.27 10.09 -14.87
N ARG A 114 -16.26 10.08 -13.53
CA ARG A 114 -16.63 8.90 -12.74
C ARG A 114 -18.12 8.54 -12.82
N ASN A 115 -18.98 9.44 -13.29
CA ASN A 115 -20.42 9.19 -13.36
C ASN A 115 -20.81 8.35 -14.58
N GLU A 116 -19.98 8.38 -15.62
CA GLU A 116 -20.20 7.59 -16.85
C GLU A 116 -19.64 6.15 -16.74
N LEU A 117 -18.90 5.85 -15.67
CA LEU A 117 -18.27 4.54 -15.48
C LEU A 117 -19.26 3.48 -14.94
N PRO A 118 -19.12 2.21 -15.36
CA PRO A 118 -19.83 1.11 -14.73
C PRO A 118 -19.54 1.06 -13.21
N PRO A 119 -20.54 0.74 -12.35
CA PRO A 119 -20.37 0.80 -10.89
C PRO A 119 -19.18 -0.01 -10.35
N LYS A 120 -18.91 -1.18 -10.94
CA LYS A 120 -17.78 -2.04 -10.55
C LYS A 120 -16.43 -1.41 -10.89
N VAL A 121 -16.31 -0.75 -12.04
CA VAL A 121 -15.06 -0.10 -12.46
C VAL A 121 -14.79 1.10 -11.59
N ARG A 122 -15.82 1.91 -11.30
CA ARG A 122 -15.74 3.02 -10.36
C ARG A 122 -15.28 2.57 -8.97
N ALA A 123 -15.88 1.51 -8.43
CA ALA A 123 -15.50 0.98 -7.12
C ALA A 123 -14.03 0.54 -7.05
N LEU A 124 -13.53 -0.14 -8.10
CA LEU A 124 -12.11 -0.52 -8.18
C LEU A 124 -11.19 0.71 -8.27
N MET A 125 -11.58 1.72 -9.04
CA MET A 125 -10.84 2.98 -9.12
C MET A 125 -10.79 3.68 -7.76
N ASP A 126 -11.90 3.75 -7.05
CA ASP A 126 -11.98 4.35 -5.72
C ASP A 126 -11.10 3.60 -4.70
N GLU A 127 -11.06 2.26 -4.77
CA GLU A 127 -10.16 1.44 -3.93
C GLU A 127 -8.68 1.73 -4.22
N ILE A 128 -8.31 1.81 -5.50
CA ILE A 128 -6.94 2.12 -5.94
C ILE A 128 -6.54 3.53 -5.46
N ASP A 129 -7.41 4.52 -5.62
CA ASP A 129 -7.16 5.90 -5.18
C ASP A 129 -7.05 6.01 -3.65
N MET A 130 -7.89 5.28 -2.92
CA MET A 130 -7.82 5.22 -1.46
C MET A 130 -6.49 4.62 -1.00
N ARG A 131 -6.04 3.53 -1.62
CA ARG A 131 -4.73 2.93 -1.33
C ARG A 131 -3.59 3.91 -1.59
N ALA A 132 -3.60 4.57 -2.75
CA ALA A 132 -2.58 5.56 -3.09
C ALA A 132 -2.55 6.73 -2.10
N SER A 133 -3.71 7.21 -1.67
CA SER A 133 -3.83 8.28 -0.67
C SER A 133 -3.23 7.85 0.68
N VAL A 134 -3.48 6.61 1.11
CA VAL A 134 -2.91 6.05 2.34
C VAL A 134 -1.38 5.92 2.24
N GLU A 135 -0.85 5.48 1.11
CA GLU A 135 0.61 5.36 0.93
C GLU A 135 1.31 6.72 0.93
N ILE A 136 0.72 7.75 0.32
CA ILE A 136 1.23 9.13 0.45
C ILE A 136 1.25 9.56 1.92
N ALA A 137 0.16 9.36 2.66
CA ALA A 137 0.08 9.74 4.06
C ALA A 137 1.11 8.99 4.92
N LYS A 138 1.33 7.70 4.67
CA LYS A 138 2.38 6.92 5.34
C LYS A 138 3.77 7.48 5.08
N ALA A 139 4.10 7.80 3.83
CA ALA A 139 5.39 8.36 3.47
C ALA A 139 5.61 9.74 4.13
N GLU A 140 4.57 10.57 4.22
CA GLU A 140 4.64 11.85 4.95
C GLU A 140 4.89 11.65 6.46
N VAL A 141 4.22 10.68 7.09
CA VAL A 141 4.45 10.34 8.50
C VAL A 141 5.85 9.80 8.73
N GLY A 142 6.36 8.96 7.81
CA GLY A 142 7.74 8.47 7.83
C GLY A 142 8.75 9.62 7.78
N LYS A 143 8.56 10.57 6.86
CA LYS A 143 9.42 11.75 6.71
C LYS A 143 9.40 12.68 7.94
N LYS A 144 8.27 12.82 8.62
CA LYS A 144 8.17 13.60 9.88
C LYS A 144 8.89 12.96 11.06
N ARG A 145 9.10 11.64 11.04
CA ARG A 145 9.76 10.89 12.14
C ARG A 145 11.29 10.85 12.02
N SER A 146 11.82 11.11 10.82
CA SER A 146 13.26 11.15 10.54
C SER A 146 13.90 12.53 10.78
N VAL A 147 13.11 13.53 11.14
CA VAL A 147 13.54 14.90 11.52
C VAL A 147 13.35 15.07 13.02
#